data_AF-A0A967I3P4-F1
#
_entry.id   AF-A0A967I3P4-F1
#
_cell.length_a   1.000
_cell.length_b   1.000
_cell.length_c   1.000
_cell.angle_alpha   90.00
_cell.angle_beta   90.00
_cell.angle_gamma   90.00
#
_symmetry.space_group_name_H-M   'P 1'
#
loop_
_entity.id
_entity.type
_entity.pdbx_description
1 polymer ?
#
loop_
_entity_poly.entity_id
_entity_poly.type
_entity_poly.pdbx_seq_one_letter_code
_entity_poly.pdbx_strand_id
1 'polypeptide(L)'
;MKKFIGGARGDLIHRLFLWREVFSGELITSLLNGDLKPDETYTGESWLRGLDHWPGDNLNRLLYVEVKDSLPCDMLTKVDLMSMKKALEVRVPLLDHRVVEAAFRMPGSMKLKGLKRKYILLETFKDLLPLSLHRRPKQGFEVPISAWLKNELKDMLEDYLSPQLLKKQSIFSSEVV
;
A
#
# COMPACT_ATOMS: atom_id res chain seq x y z
N MET A 1 10.38 -10.97 -8.91
CA MET A 1 11.81 -10.59 -9.02
C MET A 1 12.06 -9.61 -10.17
N LYS A 2 11.51 -9.83 -11.38
CA LYS A 2 11.65 -8.92 -12.55
C LYS A 2 11.28 -7.45 -12.25
N LYS A 3 10.13 -7.22 -11.61
CA LYS A 3 9.63 -5.88 -11.22
C LYS A 3 10.56 -5.13 -10.25
N PHE A 4 11.13 -5.85 -9.28
CA PHE A 4 12.05 -5.27 -8.30
C PHE A 4 13.35 -4.78 -8.97
N ILE A 5 13.89 -5.60 -9.89
CA ILE A 5 15.09 -5.27 -10.67
C ILE A 5 14.82 -4.13 -11.66
N GLY A 6 13.65 -4.14 -12.32
CA GLY A 6 13.24 -3.09 -13.25
C GLY A 6 13.19 -1.71 -12.60
N GLY A 7 12.58 -1.61 -11.42
CA GLY A 7 12.53 -0.35 -10.67
C GLY A 7 13.88 0.09 -10.09
N ALA A 8 14.78 -0.84 -9.76
CA ALA A 8 16.01 -0.54 -9.02
C ALA A 8 16.94 0.51 -9.66
N ARG A 9 16.81 0.73 -10.98
CA ARG A 9 17.62 1.70 -11.74
C ARG A 9 17.05 3.12 -11.77
N GLY A 10 15.77 3.33 -11.43
CA GLY A 10 15.15 4.66 -11.41
C GLY A 10 15.48 5.47 -10.16
N ASP A 11 14.95 6.68 -10.05
CA ASP A 11 14.95 7.45 -8.80
C ASP A 11 14.06 6.79 -7.72
N LEU A 12 14.04 7.36 -6.52
CA LEU A 12 13.28 6.80 -5.39
C LEU A 12 11.77 6.72 -5.67
N ILE A 13 11.23 7.75 -6.31
CA ILE A 13 9.80 7.88 -6.59
C ILE A 13 9.37 6.88 -7.65
N HIS A 14 10.14 6.79 -8.72
CA HIS A 14 9.95 5.82 -9.78
C HIS A 14 10.04 4.38 -9.25
N ARG A 15 11.00 4.09 -8.36
CA ARG A 15 11.09 2.79 -7.66
C ARG A 15 9.82 2.49 -6.87
N LEU A 16 9.37 3.44 -6.06
CA LEU A 16 8.22 3.24 -5.19
C LEU A 16 6.96 2.98 -6.01
N PHE A 17 6.73 3.80 -7.04
CA PHE A 17 5.60 3.64 -7.94
C PHE A 17 5.63 2.27 -8.61
N LEU A 18 6.74 1.92 -9.27
CA LEU A 18 6.88 0.63 -9.93
C LEU A 18 6.81 -0.54 -8.96
N TRP A 19 7.18 -0.40 -7.69
CA TRP A 19 7.03 -1.50 -6.73
C TRP A 19 5.58 -1.65 -6.24
N ARG A 20 4.79 -0.57 -6.20
CA ARG A 20 3.38 -0.56 -5.80
C ARG A 20 2.40 -0.88 -6.92
N GLU A 21 2.76 -0.61 -8.17
CA GLU A 21 1.88 -0.80 -9.35
C GLU A 21 1.39 -2.25 -9.52
N VAL A 22 0.09 -2.52 -9.56
CA VAL A 22 -0.39 -3.91 -9.76
C VAL A 22 -0.43 -4.27 -11.24
N PHE A 23 -0.91 -3.34 -12.07
CA PHE A 23 -1.04 -3.48 -13.52
C PHE A 23 -0.33 -2.32 -14.21
N SER A 24 0.32 -2.58 -15.35
CA SER A 24 0.96 -1.51 -16.13
C SER A 24 -0.07 -0.54 -16.69
N GLY A 25 0.31 0.73 -16.87
CA GLY A 25 -0.55 1.71 -17.55
C GLY A 25 -1.05 1.24 -18.93
N GLU A 26 -0.22 0.53 -19.69
CA GLU A 26 -0.59 -0.10 -20.97
C GLU A 26 -1.73 -1.12 -20.80
N LEU A 27 -1.61 -2.01 -19.80
CA LEU A 27 -2.63 -3.03 -19.52
C LEU A 27 -3.93 -2.40 -19.00
N ILE A 28 -3.84 -1.39 -18.13
CA ILE A 28 -5.02 -0.65 -17.67
C ILE A 28 -5.74 -0.03 -18.87
N THR A 29 -5.00 0.59 -19.78
CA THR A 29 -5.59 1.21 -20.98
C THR A 29 -6.24 0.17 -21.89
N SER A 30 -5.61 -1.00 -22.08
CA SER A 30 -6.21 -2.07 -22.89
C SER A 30 -7.44 -2.71 -22.25
N LEU A 31 -7.56 -2.65 -20.92
CA LEU A 31 -8.71 -3.17 -20.19
C LEU A 31 -9.95 -2.26 -20.31
N LEU A 32 -9.79 -0.97 -20.64
CA LEU A 32 -10.89 -0.02 -20.73
C LEU A 32 -11.49 0.01 -22.14
N ASN A 33 -12.81 0.23 -22.24
CA ASN A 33 -13.51 0.35 -23.53
C ASN A 33 -13.48 1.78 -24.09
N GLY A 34 -13.31 1.88 -25.41
CA GLY A 34 -13.52 3.11 -26.18
C GLY A 34 -12.57 4.24 -25.78
N ASP A 35 -13.14 5.43 -25.55
CA ASP A 35 -12.38 6.64 -25.21
C ASP A 35 -12.13 6.80 -23.70
N LEU A 36 -12.49 5.81 -22.88
CA LEU A 36 -12.21 5.84 -21.44
C LEU A 36 -10.71 5.81 -21.22
N LYS A 37 -10.20 6.81 -20.49
CA LYS A 37 -8.80 6.91 -20.11
C LYS A 37 -8.69 6.91 -18.59
N PRO A 38 -7.64 6.29 -18.02
CA PRO A 38 -7.32 6.48 -16.62
C PRO A 38 -7.16 7.96 -16.31
N ASP A 39 -7.68 8.40 -15.18
CA ASP A 39 -7.45 9.76 -14.71
C ASP A 39 -5.96 9.97 -14.43
N GLU A 40 -5.33 10.87 -15.18
CA GLU A 40 -3.91 11.20 -15.04
C GLU A 40 -3.59 11.78 -13.65
N THR A 41 -4.58 12.37 -12.96
CA THR A 41 -4.42 12.91 -11.60
C THR A 41 -4.38 11.82 -10.53
N TYR A 42 -4.92 10.63 -10.84
CA TYR A 42 -4.91 9.47 -9.96
C TYR A 42 -3.65 8.60 -10.15
N THR A 43 -2.77 8.94 -11.09
CA THR A 43 -1.47 8.28 -11.18
C THR A 43 -0.70 8.64 -9.90
N GLY A 44 -0.42 7.63 -9.06
CA GLY A 44 0.31 7.83 -7.80
C GLY A 44 1.61 8.62 -7.97
N GLU A 45 2.17 8.66 -9.19
CA GLU A 45 3.30 9.47 -9.58
C GLU A 45 3.13 10.99 -9.32
N SER A 46 1.95 11.57 -9.56
CA SER A 46 1.66 12.99 -9.30
C SER A 46 1.85 13.36 -7.82
N TRP A 47 1.26 12.57 -6.92
CA TRP A 47 1.39 12.73 -5.47
C TRP A 47 2.82 12.50 -4.99
N LEU A 48 3.52 11.56 -5.62
CA LEU A 48 4.89 11.20 -5.26
C LEU A 48 5.91 12.24 -5.72
N ARG A 49 5.69 12.89 -6.88
CA ARG A 49 6.55 13.99 -7.37
C ARG A 49 6.51 15.21 -6.44
N GLY A 50 5.39 15.46 -5.76
CA GLY A 50 5.30 16.49 -4.72
C GLY A 50 6.27 16.28 -3.54
N LEU A 51 6.73 15.04 -3.32
CA LEU A 51 7.71 14.73 -2.28
C LEU A 51 9.12 15.17 -2.63
N ASP A 52 9.45 15.37 -3.91
CA ASP A 52 10.79 15.78 -4.34
C ASP A 52 11.18 17.16 -3.82
N HIS A 53 10.20 17.95 -3.39
CA HIS A 53 10.40 19.25 -2.75
C HIS A 53 10.29 19.21 -1.23
N TRP A 54 9.92 18.06 -0.64
CA TRP A 54 9.78 17.92 0.81
C TRP A 54 11.17 17.77 1.48
N PRO A 55 11.49 18.57 2.51
CA PRO A 55 12.76 18.49 3.22
C PRO A 55 12.83 17.25 4.12
N GLY A 56 13.95 16.52 4.07
CA GLY A 56 14.19 15.35 4.92
C GLY A 56 14.77 14.18 4.15
N ASP A 57 15.07 13.09 4.85
CA ASP A 57 15.61 11.89 4.22
C ASP A 57 14.55 11.10 3.44
N ASN A 58 15.04 10.26 2.52
CA ASN A 58 14.22 9.43 1.65
C ASN A 58 13.22 8.54 2.42
N LEU A 59 13.58 8.01 3.59
CA LEU A 59 12.66 7.15 4.35
C LEU A 59 11.50 7.98 4.93
N ASN A 60 11.77 9.19 5.41
CA ASN A 60 10.71 10.07 5.88
C ASN A 60 9.76 10.51 4.77
N ARG A 61 10.30 10.80 3.57
CA ARG A 61 9.46 11.06 2.39
C ARG A 61 8.53 9.89 2.07
N LEU A 62 9.06 8.66 2.09
CA LEU A 62 8.25 7.45 1.88
C LEU A 62 7.18 7.27 2.96
N LEU A 63 7.54 7.44 4.24
CA LEU A 63 6.58 7.32 5.35
C LEU A 63 5.48 8.38 5.30
N TYR A 64 5.76 9.55 4.74
CA TYR A 64 4.74 10.59 4.55
C TYR A 64 3.64 10.12 3.59
N VAL A 65 4.01 9.45 2.49
CA VAL A 65 3.04 8.83 1.57
C VAL A 65 2.18 7.81 2.30
N GLU A 66 2.80 6.93 3.08
CA GLU A 66 2.07 5.93 3.86
C GLU A 66 1.04 6.59 4.79
N VAL A 67 1.38 7.72 5.42
CA VAL A 67 0.45 8.47 6.28
C VAL A 67 -0.66 9.18 5.52
N LYS A 68 -0.38 9.71 4.33
CA LYS A 68 -1.35 10.50 3.55
C LYS A 68 -2.23 9.67 2.63
N ASP A 69 -1.76 8.50 2.22
CA ASP A 69 -2.41 7.67 1.21
C ASP A 69 -2.74 6.29 1.77
N SER A 70 -1.73 5.45 2.03
CA SER A 70 -1.97 4.03 2.33
C SER A 70 -2.70 3.79 3.66
N LEU A 71 -2.42 4.57 4.70
CA LEU A 71 -3.14 4.48 5.97
C LEU A 71 -4.62 4.85 5.82
N PRO A 72 -5.00 6.06 5.37
CA PRO A 72 -6.41 6.43 5.26
C PRO A 72 -7.15 5.66 4.16
N CYS A 73 -6.56 5.47 2.98
CA CYS A 73 -7.25 4.92 1.81
C CYS A 73 -7.31 3.38 1.80
N ASP A 74 -6.55 2.69 2.65
CA ASP A 74 -6.53 1.23 2.69
C ASP A 74 -6.64 0.68 4.12
N MET A 75 -5.61 0.86 4.95
CA MET A 75 -5.49 0.13 6.22
C MET A 75 -6.54 0.54 7.25
N LEU A 76 -6.71 1.85 7.49
CA LEU A 76 -7.60 2.36 8.52
C LEU A 76 -9.06 2.23 8.12
N THR A 77 -9.37 2.45 6.84
CA THR A 77 -10.74 2.29 6.30
C THR A 77 -11.26 0.87 6.54
N LYS A 78 -10.45 -0.17 6.28
CA LYS A 78 -10.85 -1.56 6.52
C LYS A 78 -11.12 -1.85 7.99
N VAL A 79 -10.28 -1.35 8.89
CA VAL A 79 -10.44 -1.55 10.34
C VAL A 79 -11.69 -0.83 10.84
N ASP A 80 -11.89 0.41 10.42
CA ASP A 80 -13.03 1.24 10.80
C ASP A 80 -14.36 0.59 10.37
N LEU A 81 -14.52 0.28 9.08
CA LEU A 81 -15.73 -0.36 8.55
C LEU A 81 -16.07 -1.67 9.26
N MET A 82 -15.06 -2.52 9.52
CA MET A 82 -15.29 -3.82 10.15
C MET A 82 -15.57 -3.71 11.65
N SER A 83 -14.93 -2.77 12.35
CA SER A 83 -15.16 -2.54 13.78
C SER A 83 -16.53 -1.91 14.04
N MET A 84 -16.90 -0.89 13.26
CA MET A 84 -18.22 -0.26 13.34
C MET A 84 -19.35 -1.23 13.02
N LYS A 85 -19.16 -2.15 12.05
CA LYS A 85 -20.11 -3.25 11.77
C LYS A 85 -20.38 -4.15 12.99
N LYS A 86 -19.49 -4.13 13.98
CA LYS A 86 -19.59 -4.89 15.23
C LYS A 86 -19.73 -3.99 16.46
N ALA A 87 -20.05 -2.71 16.29
CA ALA A 87 -20.16 -1.72 17.37
C ALA A 87 -18.90 -1.66 18.28
N LEU A 88 -17.73 -1.90 17.70
CA LEU A 88 -16.44 -1.82 18.39
C LEU A 88 -15.74 -0.52 17.99
N GLU A 89 -15.17 0.18 18.97
CA GLU A 89 -14.29 1.32 18.71
C GLU A 89 -12.83 0.86 18.77
N VAL A 90 -12.11 0.96 17.65
CA VAL A 90 -10.68 0.63 17.58
C VAL A 90 -9.84 1.89 17.73
N ARG A 91 -8.86 1.85 18.63
CA ARG A 91 -7.87 2.92 18.80
C ARG A 91 -6.53 2.50 18.21
N VAL A 92 -5.80 3.46 17.64
CA VAL A 92 -4.49 3.27 17.00
C VAL A 92 -3.41 4.15 17.67
N PRO A 93 -2.93 3.80 18.87
CA PRO A 93 -2.07 4.69 19.68
C PRO A 93 -0.79 5.16 19.00
N LEU A 94 -0.21 4.35 18.10
CA LEU A 94 0.98 4.72 17.34
C LEU A 94 0.74 5.83 16.30
N LEU A 95 -0.53 6.14 16.01
CA LEU A 95 -0.93 7.24 15.13
C LEU A 95 -1.39 8.48 15.92
N ASP A 96 -1.16 8.55 17.23
CA ASP A 96 -1.25 9.81 17.96
C ASP A 96 -0.32 10.84 17.30
N HIS A 97 -0.83 12.05 17.04
CA HIS A 97 -0.09 13.09 16.33
C HIS A 97 1.28 13.38 16.98
N ARG A 98 1.40 13.30 18.30
CA ARG A 98 2.68 13.52 19.01
C ARG A 98 3.70 12.42 18.68
N VAL A 99 3.25 11.17 18.60
CA VAL A 99 4.10 10.03 18.23
C VAL A 99 4.54 10.15 16.78
N VAL A 100 3.62 10.49 15.88
CA VAL A 100 3.89 10.68 14.46
C VAL A 100 4.86 11.85 14.24
N GLU A 101 4.61 13.00 14.84
CA GLU A 101 5.50 14.17 14.76
C GLU A 101 6.89 13.86 15.33
N ALA A 102 6.98 13.20 16.49
CA ALA A 102 8.27 12.76 17.03
C ALA A 102 8.98 11.81 16.07
N ALA A 103 8.24 10.88 15.44
CA ALA A 103 8.80 10.01 14.42
C ALA A 103 9.35 10.81 13.23
N PHE A 104 8.63 11.78 12.69
CA PHE A 104 9.09 12.59 11.55
C PHE A 104 10.26 13.53 11.87
N ARG A 105 10.44 13.92 13.15
CA ARG A 105 11.63 14.67 13.60
C ARG A 105 12.90 13.82 13.65
N MET A 106 12.77 12.49 13.78
CA MET A 106 13.91 11.58 13.79
C MET A 106 14.43 11.29 12.37
N PRO A 107 15.75 11.19 12.17
CA PRO A 107 16.32 10.77 10.90
C PRO A 107 15.93 9.32 10.59
N GLY A 108 15.71 9.01 9.31
CA GLY A 108 15.34 7.68 8.85
C GLY A 108 16.31 6.57 9.29
N SER A 109 17.59 6.88 9.46
CA SER A 109 18.63 5.94 9.96
C SER A 109 18.36 5.41 11.37
N MET A 110 17.57 6.12 12.19
CA MET A 110 17.13 5.62 13.50
C MET A 110 15.95 4.63 13.38
N LYS A 111 15.16 4.72 12.31
CA LYS A 111 14.01 3.84 12.06
C LYS A 111 14.43 2.55 11.35
N LEU A 112 15.43 2.67 10.46
CA LEU A 112 16.02 1.58 9.70
C LEU A 112 17.55 1.58 9.88
N LYS A 113 18.08 0.53 10.51
CA LYS A 113 19.52 0.37 10.75
C LYS A 113 20.03 -0.87 10.00
N GLY A 114 20.60 -0.67 8.82
CA GLY A 114 20.92 -1.75 7.88
C GLY A 114 19.65 -2.50 7.48
N LEU A 115 19.61 -3.82 7.70
CA LEU A 115 18.41 -4.64 7.45
C LEU A 115 17.43 -4.67 8.65
N LYS A 116 17.77 -4.04 9.78
CA LYS A 116 16.90 -3.99 10.96
C LYS A 116 15.86 -2.89 10.80
N ARG A 117 14.60 -3.31 10.63
CA ARG A 117 13.41 -2.45 10.57
C ARG A 117 12.92 -2.14 11.98
N LYS A 118 12.16 -1.06 12.15
CA LYS A 118 11.58 -0.64 13.45
C LYS A 118 12.64 -0.51 14.54
N TYR A 119 13.87 -0.12 14.17
CA TYR A 119 15.02 -0.20 15.06
C TYR A 119 14.81 0.60 16.35
N ILE A 120 14.56 1.91 16.25
CA ILE A 120 14.30 2.74 17.43
C ILE A 120 13.10 2.25 18.25
N LEU A 121 12.04 1.76 17.61
CA LEU A 121 10.86 1.26 18.33
C LEU A 121 11.20 0.04 19.19
N LEU A 122 11.98 -0.91 18.65
CA LEU A 122 12.38 -2.09 19.41
C LEU A 122 13.39 -1.74 20.51
N GLU A 123 14.39 -0.91 20.21
CA GLU A 123 15.40 -0.50 21.19
C GLU A 123 14.81 0.27 22.37
N THR A 124 13.85 1.17 22.13
CA THR A 124 13.19 1.95 23.20
C THR A 124 12.43 1.08 24.19
N PHE A 125 11.85 -0.03 23.73
CA PHE A 125 11.01 -0.91 24.56
C PHE A 125 11.66 -2.28 24.83
N LYS A 126 12.96 -2.42 24.59
CA LYS A 126 13.67 -3.71 24.71
C LYS A 126 13.54 -4.35 26.09
N ASP A 127 13.44 -3.53 27.13
CA ASP A 127 13.33 -3.97 28.52
C ASP A 127 11.89 -4.37 28.90
N LEU A 128 10.90 -3.98 28.09
CA LEU A 128 9.48 -4.32 28.25
C LEU A 128 9.02 -5.47 27.35
N LEU A 129 9.80 -5.78 26.31
CA LEU A 129 9.43 -6.74 25.27
C LEU A 129 10.24 -8.04 25.40
N PRO A 130 9.62 -9.22 25.19
CA PRO A 130 10.36 -10.48 25.12
C PRO A 130 11.47 -10.44 24.07
N LEU A 131 12.63 -11.02 24.40
CA LEU A 131 13.79 -11.10 23.49
C LEU A 131 13.45 -11.75 22.13
N SER A 132 12.47 -12.67 22.10
CA SER A 132 11.99 -13.31 20.87
C SER A 132 11.45 -12.32 19.84
N LEU A 133 10.89 -11.18 20.26
CA LEU A 133 10.35 -10.16 19.35
C LEU A 133 11.45 -9.42 18.57
N HIS A 134 12.67 -9.35 19.09
CA HIS A 134 13.79 -8.67 18.43
C HIS A 134 14.23 -9.39 17.14
N ARG A 135 13.98 -10.69 17.05
CA ARG A 135 14.31 -11.53 15.89
C ARG A 135 13.10 -11.89 15.05
N ARG A 136 11.89 -11.49 15.47
CA ARG A 136 10.67 -11.80 14.75
C ARG A 136 10.61 -10.99 13.44
N PRO A 137 10.45 -11.63 12.28
CA PRO A 137 10.31 -10.91 11.02
C PRO A 137 9.02 -10.06 11.02
N LYS A 138 9.04 -8.93 10.30
CA LYS A 138 7.81 -8.15 10.06
C LYS A 138 6.85 -9.03 9.28
N GLN A 139 5.67 -9.26 9.86
CA GLN A 139 4.54 -9.86 9.17
C GLN A 139 3.51 -8.77 8.84
N GLY A 140 2.93 -8.87 7.65
CA GLY A 140 1.75 -8.10 7.27
C GLY A 140 0.49 -8.67 7.91
N PHE A 141 -0.62 -7.97 7.71
CA PHE A 141 -1.95 -8.39 8.12
C PHE A 141 -2.79 -8.81 6.90
N GLU A 142 -2.13 -9.43 5.92
CA GLU A 142 -2.77 -9.78 4.66
C GLU A 142 -3.67 -11.00 4.82
N VAL A 143 -4.90 -10.88 4.30
CA VAL A 143 -5.82 -12.00 4.17
C VAL A 143 -5.49 -12.77 2.88
N PRO A 144 -5.78 -14.08 2.79
CA PRO A 144 -5.36 -14.91 1.67
C PRO A 144 -6.26 -14.72 0.42
N ILE A 145 -6.37 -13.48 -0.08
CA ILE A 145 -7.26 -13.09 -1.19
C ILE A 145 -7.03 -13.96 -2.41
N SER A 146 -5.78 -14.24 -2.79
CA SER A 146 -5.49 -15.06 -3.97
C SER A 146 -6.01 -16.49 -3.83
N ALA A 147 -5.98 -17.06 -2.62
CA ALA A 147 -6.53 -18.38 -2.38
C ALA A 147 -8.07 -18.34 -2.47
N TRP A 148 -8.69 -17.33 -1.86
CA TRP A 148 -10.15 -17.18 -1.91
C TRP A 148 -10.68 -16.97 -3.32
N LEU A 149 -10.07 -16.07 -4.11
CA LEU A 149 -10.48 -15.83 -5.50
C LEU A 149 -10.33 -17.07 -6.40
N LYS A 150 -9.43 -17.99 -6.08
CA LYS A 150 -9.24 -19.23 -6.82
C LYS A 150 -10.16 -20.37 -6.38
N ASN A 151 -10.75 -20.26 -5.19
CA ASN A 151 -11.54 -21.31 -4.58
C ASN A 151 -12.91 -20.75 -4.14
N GLU A 152 -13.07 -20.33 -2.88
CA GLU A 152 -14.37 -20.01 -2.27
C GLU A 152 -15.10 -18.83 -2.93
N LEU A 153 -14.38 -17.92 -3.57
CA LEU A 153 -14.94 -16.75 -4.28
C LEU A 153 -14.83 -16.89 -5.80
N LYS A 154 -14.45 -18.07 -6.32
CA LYS A 154 -14.23 -18.28 -7.74
C LYS A 154 -15.50 -18.05 -8.55
N ASP A 155 -16.61 -18.68 -8.15
CA ASP A 155 -17.88 -18.58 -8.89
C ASP A 155 -18.38 -17.13 -8.92
N MET A 156 -18.28 -16.43 -7.78
CA MET A 156 -18.60 -15.01 -7.70
C MET A 156 -17.72 -14.17 -8.65
N LEU A 157 -16.42 -14.45 -8.69
CA LEU A 157 -15.49 -13.76 -9.59
C LEU A 157 -15.88 -14.01 -11.07
N GLU A 158 -16.16 -15.26 -11.44
CA GLU A 158 -16.57 -15.63 -12.79
C GLU A 158 -17.88 -14.95 -13.22
N ASP A 159 -18.85 -14.84 -12.29
CA ASP A 159 -20.10 -14.11 -12.55
C ASP A 159 -19.85 -12.62 -12.84
N TYR A 160 -19.02 -11.96 -12.02
CA TYR A 160 -18.68 -10.55 -12.18
C TYR A 160 -17.80 -10.26 -13.41
N LEU A 161 -17.03 -11.25 -13.88
CA LEU A 161 -16.20 -11.16 -15.07
C LEU A 161 -16.89 -11.75 -16.32
N SER A 162 -18.18 -12.13 -16.23
CA SER A 162 -18.90 -12.70 -17.36
C SER A 162 -18.96 -11.72 -18.55
N PRO A 163 -18.74 -12.18 -19.80
CA PRO A 163 -18.76 -11.31 -20.97
C PRO A 163 -20.05 -10.49 -21.12
N GLN A 164 -21.18 -11.06 -20.70
CA GLN A 164 -22.48 -10.40 -20.71
C GLN A 164 -22.51 -9.20 -19.76
N LEU A 165 -22.01 -9.36 -18.53
CA LEU A 165 -21.95 -8.26 -17.56
C LEU A 165 -20.92 -7.21 -17.99
N LEU A 166 -19.74 -7.64 -18.46
CA LEU A 166 -18.70 -6.75 -18.96
C LEU A 166 -19.18 -5.87 -20.12
N LYS A 167 -19.87 -6.45 -21.11
CA LYS A 167 -20.47 -5.69 -22.22
C LYS A 167 -21.56 -4.73 -21.72
N LYS A 168 -22.39 -5.18 -20.78
CA LYS A 168 -23.48 -4.37 -20.21
C LYS A 168 -22.99 -3.13 -19.46
N GLN A 169 -21.90 -3.23 -18.69
CA GLN A 169 -21.35 -2.06 -17.99
C GLN A 169 -20.61 -1.10 -18.92
N SER A 170 -20.11 -1.59 -20.07
CA SER A 170 -19.37 -0.82 -21.07
C SER A 170 -18.10 -0.09 -20.55
N ILE A 171 -17.59 -0.50 -19.38
CA ILE A 171 -16.36 0.04 -18.79
C ILE A 171 -15.14 -0.79 -19.23
N PHE A 172 -15.22 -2.12 -19.09
CA PHE A 172 -14.09 -3.02 -19.37
C PHE A 172 -14.26 -3.80 -20.68
N SER A 173 -13.16 -4.01 -21.40
CA SER A 173 -13.11 -4.82 -22.61
C SER A 173 -13.20 -6.31 -22.30
N SER A 174 -14.29 -6.95 -22.74
CA SER A 174 -14.50 -8.39 -22.56
C SER A 174 -13.56 -9.27 -23.37
N GLU A 175 -12.79 -8.70 -24.30
CA GLU A 175 -11.81 -9.45 -25.10
C GLU A 175 -10.44 -9.53 -24.41
N VAL A 176 -10.19 -8.63 -23.45
CA VAL A 176 -8.91 -8.51 -22.73
C VAL A 176 -8.98 -9.12 -21.33
N VAL A 177 -10.15 -9.02 -20.68
CA VAL A 177 -10.45 -9.66 -19.38
C VAL A 177 -10.66 -11.16 -19.55
#